data_AF-A0A920W2R5-F1
#
_entry.id   AF-A0A920W2R5-F1
#
_cell.length_a   1.000
_cell.length_b   1.000
_cell.length_c   1.000
_cell.angle_alpha   90.00
_cell.angle_beta   90.00
_cell.angle_gamma   90.00
#
_symmetry.space_group_name_H-M   'P 1'
#
loop_
_entity.id
_entity.type
_entity.pdbx_description
1 polymer ?
#
loop_
_entity_poly.entity_id
_entity_poly.type
_entity_poly.pdbx_seq_one_letter_code
_entity_poly.pdbx_strand_id
1 'polypeptide(L)' 'MRMAEKFNMPIITFIDTPGAFPGGDAEEKGQSEAIATNMFSMIQMRVPIICVVIGEGGSGGALAIGVGDRF' A
#
# COMPACT_ATOMS: atom_id res chain seq x y z
N MET A 1 -0.38 4.76 7.27
CA MET A 1 -1.35 3.85 7.93
C MET A 1 -1.24 3.82 9.46
N ARG A 2 -0.03 4.00 10.04
CA ARG A 2 0.22 3.99 11.51
C ARG A 2 -0.67 4.91 12.36
N MET A 3 -1.18 6.00 11.79
CA MET A 3 -2.13 6.87 12.51
C MET A 3 -3.44 6.15 12.82
N ALA A 4 -4.00 5.40 11.85
CA ALA A 4 -5.21 4.62 12.07
C ALA A 4 -4.97 3.54 13.14
N GLU A 5 -3.84 2.84 13.06
CA GLU A 5 -3.42 1.87 14.09
C GLU A 5 -3.30 2.50 15.48
N LYS A 6 -2.67 3.68 15.60
CA LYS A 6 -2.55 4.42 16.87
C LYS A 6 -3.91 4.68 17.54
N PHE A 7 -4.97 4.86 16.74
CA PHE A 7 -6.32 5.14 17.23
C PHE A 7 -7.26 3.93 17.10
N ASN A 8 -6.74 2.73 16.85
CA ASN A 8 -7.51 1.49 16.66
C ASN A 8 -8.62 1.62 15.60
N MET A 9 -8.38 2.38 14.54
CA MET A 9 -9.33 2.54 13.45
C MET A 9 -9.03 1.55 12.32
N PRO A 10 -10.06 0.92 11.72
CA PRO A 10 -9.88 0.09 10.53
C PRO A 10 -9.42 0.94 9.35
N ILE A 11 -8.74 0.31 8.41
CA ILE A 11 -8.22 0.94 7.19
C ILE A 11 -8.95 0.38 5.99
N ILE A 12 -9.38 1.26 5.09
CA ILE A 12 -9.90 0.89 3.78
C ILE A 12 -8.97 1.53 2.74
N THR A 13 -8.42 0.72 1.84
CA THR A 13 -7.62 1.22 0.70
C THR A 13 -8.42 1.07 -0.59
N PHE A 14 -8.33 2.07 -1.46
CA PHE A 14 -8.89 2.04 -2.79
C PHE A 14 -7.74 1.99 -3.80
N ILE A 15 -7.72 0.96 -4.64
CA ILE A 15 -6.63 0.68 -5.56
C ILE A 15 -7.14 0.90 -6.98
N ASP A 16 -6.51 1.86 -7.64
CA ASP A 16 -6.69 2.14 -9.06
C ASP A 16 -5.39 2.75 -9.59
N THR A 17 -4.48 1.88 -10.01
CA THR A 17 -3.16 2.28 -10.48
C THR A 17 -2.64 1.29 -11.52
N PRO A 18 -2.01 1.77 -12.62
CA PRO A 18 -1.31 0.89 -13.55
C PRO A 18 0.04 0.38 -13.01
N GLY A 19 0.51 0.94 -11.90
CA GLY A 19 1.79 0.60 -11.31
C GLY A 19 2.46 1.79 -10.63
N ALA A 20 3.59 1.54 -9.99
CA ALA A 20 4.42 2.60 -9.46
C ALA A 20 5.00 3.41 -10.62
N PHE A 21 5.15 4.72 -10.46
CA PHE A 21 5.62 5.61 -11.53
C PHE A 21 7.08 5.27 -11.93
N PRO A 22 7.35 4.83 -13.17
CA PRO A 22 8.67 4.32 -13.57
C PRO A 22 9.60 5.44 -14.03
N GLY A 23 9.92 6.39 -13.14
CA GLY A 23 10.79 7.53 -13.43
C GLY A 23 12.17 7.41 -12.77
N GLY A 24 13.20 7.96 -13.41
CA GLY A 24 14.55 8.02 -12.84
C GLY A 24 14.58 8.68 -11.45
N ASP A 25 13.92 9.83 -11.31
CA ASP A 25 13.75 10.50 -10.02
C ASP A 25 13.04 9.64 -8.96
N ALA A 26 12.19 8.69 -9.36
CA ALA A 26 11.51 7.80 -8.43
C ALA A 26 12.47 6.72 -7.91
N GLU A 27 13.32 6.19 -8.79
CA GLU A 27 14.40 5.27 -8.41
C GLU A 27 15.42 5.95 -7.49
N GLU A 28 15.85 7.17 -7.81
CA GLU A 28 16.77 7.95 -6.96
C GLU A 28 16.20 8.24 -5.57
N LYS A 29 14.86 8.33 -5.46
CA LYS A 29 14.13 8.50 -4.20
C LYS A 29 13.79 7.18 -3.50
N GLY A 30 14.27 6.04 -4.01
CA GLY A 30 14.09 4.74 -3.38
C GLY A 30 12.66 4.19 -3.52
N GLN A 31 12.02 4.32 -4.70
CA GLN A 31 10.67 3.78 -4.94
C GLN A 31 10.53 2.32 -4.48
N SER A 32 11.51 1.47 -4.81
CA SER A 32 11.52 0.07 -4.40
C SER A 32 11.52 -0.10 -2.88
N GLU A 33 12.32 0.69 -2.15
CA GLU A 33 12.35 0.69 -0.68
C GLU A 33 11.02 1.17 -0.10
N ALA A 34 10.41 2.22 -0.69
CA ALA A 34 9.14 2.76 -0.23
C ALA A 34 8.01 1.72 -0.34
N ILE A 35 7.95 0.98 -1.46
CA ILE A 35 6.99 -0.13 -1.65
C ILE A 35 7.24 -1.22 -0.60
N ALA A 36 8.47 -1.72 -0.50
CA ALA A 36 8.81 -2.80 0.43
C ALA A 36 8.54 -2.42 1.90
N THR A 37 8.90 -1.20 2.30
CA THR A 37 8.70 -0.68 3.66
C THR A 37 7.22 -0.55 4.00
N ASN A 38 6.40 -0.10 3.05
CA ASN A 38 4.96 0.01 3.30
C ASN A 38 4.30 -1.37 3.37
N MET A 39 4.64 -2.29 2.47
CA MET A 39 4.17 -3.68 2.53
C MET A 39 4.55 -4.34 3.86
N PHE A 40 5.81 -4.23 4.28
CA PHE A 40 6.27 -4.77 5.57
C PHE A 40 5.53 -4.14 6.75
N SER A 41 5.33 -2.83 6.74
CA SER A 41 4.57 -2.14 7.79
C SER A 41 3.10 -2.56 7.81
N MET A 42 2.49 -2.84 6.65
CA MET A 42 1.10 -3.30 6.55
C MET A 42 0.91 -4.70 7.12
N ILE A 43 1.84 -5.62 6.85
CA ILE A 43 1.83 -6.99 7.42
C ILE A 43 1.80 -6.97 8.95
N GLN A 44 2.42 -5.95 9.57
CA GLN A 44 2.54 -5.83 11.02
C GLN A 44 1.39 -5.08 11.69
N MET A 45 0.44 -4.55 10.93
CA MET A 45 -0.68 -3.75 11.47
C MET A 45 -1.56 -4.59 12.39
N ARG A 46 -2.03 -3.98 13.47
CA ARG A 46 -2.92 -4.61 14.46
C ARG A 46 -4.40 -4.23 14.31
N VAL A 47 -4.74 -3.50 13.25
CA VAL A 47 -6.11 -3.08 12.92
C VAL A 47 -6.55 -3.74 11.62
N PRO A 48 -7.85 -4.00 11.42
CA PRO A 48 -8.34 -4.58 10.18
C PRO A 48 -8.04 -3.69 8.97
N ILE A 49 -7.59 -4.29 7.88
CA ILE A 49 -7.35 -3.64 6.60
C ILE A 49 -8.21 -4.32 5.52
N ILE A 50 -9.04 -3.52 4.86
CA ILE A 50 -9.84 -3.95 3.69
C ILE A 50 -9.29 -3.24 2.46
N CYS A 51 -8.88 -4.01 1.45
CA CYS A 51 -8.39 -3.48 0.19
C CYS A 51 -9.49 -3.61 -0.88
N VAL A 52 -9.82 -2.54 -1.59
CA VAL A 52 -10.82 -2.57 -2.66
C VAL A 52 -10.17 -2.09 -3.96
N VAL A 53 -10.10 -2.97 -4.95
CA VAL A 53 -9.66 -2.59 -6.31
C VAL A 53 -10.86 -2.00 -7.04
N ILE A 54 -10.80 -0.70 -7.35
CA ILE A 54 -11.88 0.04 -8.02
C ILE A 54 -11.58 0.32 -9.49
N GLY A 55 -10.36 0.04 -9.94
CA GLY A 55 -9.94 0.12 -11.34
C GLY A 55 -8.80 -0.85 -11.63
N GLU A 56 -7.60 -0.35 -11.94
CA GLU A 56 -6.44 -1.20 -12.21
C GLU A 56 -5.65 -1.58 -10.93
N GLY A 57 -5.18 -2.83 -10.86
CA GLY A 57 -4.39 -3.38 -9.75
C GLY A 57 -2.92 -3.61 -10.12
N GLY A 58 -2.23 -2.59 -10.65
CA GLY A 58 -0.91 -2.72 -11.26
C GLY A 58 0.24 -3.05 -10.29
N SER A 59 0.67 -4.32 -10.30
CA SER A 59 1.98 -4.80 -9.79
C SER A 59 2.37 -4.27 -8.40
N GLY A 60 3.65 -3.99 -8.16
CA GLY A 60 4.20 -3.48 -6.90
C GLY A 60 3.61 -2.13 -6.46
N GLY A 61 3.16 -1.30 -7.41
CA GLY A 61 2.51 -0.02 -7.08
C GLY A 61 1.16 -0.20 -6.40
N ALA A 62 0.36 -1.17 -6.85
CA ALA A 62 -0.88 -1.56 -6.20
C ALA A 62 -0.61 -2.27 -4.86
N LEU A 63 0.34 -3.23 -4.84
CA LEU A 63 0.70 -3.95 -3.63
C LEU A 63 1.27 -3.05 -2.53
N ALA A 64 1.85 -1.90 -2.89
CA ALA A 64 2.31 -0.91 -1.93
C ALA A 64 1.24 -0.53 -0.92
N ILE A 65 -0.06 -0.56 -1.28
CA ILE A 65 -1.19 -0.30 -0.37
C ILE A 65 -2.22 -1.45 -0.36
N GLY A 66 -1.86 -2.60 -0.93
CA GLY A 66 -2.77 -3.71 -1.19
C GLY A 66 -2.64 -4.90 -0.25
N VAL A 67 -1.80 -4.83 0.78
CA VAL A 67 -1.64 -5.90 1.77
C VAL A 67 -2.72 -5.77 2.85
N GLY A 68 -3.85 -6.45 2.68
CA GLY A 68 -4.98 -6.41 3.61
C GLY A 68 -5.45 -7.78 4.07
N ASP A 69 -6.32 -7.79 5.09
CA ASP A 69 -6.94 -9.00 5.62
C ASP A 69 -8.05 -9.53 4.70
N ARG A 70 -8.64 -8.63 3.91
CA ARG A 70 -9.73 -8.90 2.96
C ARG A 70 -9.57 -8.07 1.70
N PHE A 71 -10.07 -8.63 0.61
CA PHE A 71 -10.16 -8.04 -0.73
C PHE A 71 -11.63 -7.95 -1.16
#